data_AF-A0AA36EL50-F1
#
_entry.id   AF-A0AA36EL50-F1
#
_cell.length_a   1.000
_cell.length_b   1.000
_cell.length_c   1.000
_cell.angle_alpha   90.00
_cell.angle_beta   90.00
_cell.angle_gamma   90.00
#
_symmetry.space_group_name_H-M   'P 1'
#
loop_
_entity.id
_entity.type
_entity.pdbx_description
1 polymer ?
#
loop_
_entity_poly.entity_id
_entity_poly.type
_entity_poly.pdbx_seq_one_letter_code
_entity_poly.pdbx_strand_id
1 'polypeptide(L)'
;MAVLWWQKGLAPVIYLRPPLSRSDQTEKQQQKREKERIQAEEKMSPKRKLERGNDYTSRADTLIDAVKSMIWKVSHSLSTLELIDDLHRRGISYHFVDDISHLLDMIYHNYYQTQDKWDRMDLKLKALVLD
;
A
#
# COMPACT_ATOMS: atom_id res chain seq x y z
N MET A 1 -47.50 -32.26 -11.65
CA MET A 1 -48.74 -32.84 -12.23
C MET A 1 -49.32 -33.81 -11.21
N ALA A 2 -50.45 -33.46 -10.58
CA ALA A 2 -51.11 -34.28 -9.58
C ALA A 2 -52.24 -35.09 -10.25
N VAL A 3 -52.26 -36.40 -10.07
CA VAL A 3 -53.40 -37.25 -10.41
C VAL A 3 -53.75 -38.05 -9.16
N LEU A 4 -54.95 -37.78 -8.66
CA LEU A 4 -55.58 -38.46 -7.53
C LEU A 4 -55.78 -39.94 -7.83
N TRP A 5 -55.31 -40.80 -6.94
CA TRP A 5 -55.96 -42.07 -6.63
C TRP A 5 -56.21 -42.10 -5.13
N TRP A 6 -57.47 -41.93 -4.72
CA TRP A 6 -57.91 -42.10 -3.33
C TRP A 6 -58.59 -43.46 -3.23
N GLN A 7 -57.84 -44.46 -2.79
CA GLN A 7 -58.37 -45.76 -2.38
C GLN A 7 -58.61 -45.70 -0.87
N LYS A 8 -59.85 -45.99 -0.50
CA LYS A 8 -60.43 -46.04 0.85
C LYS A 8 -59.43 -46.23 2.00
N GLY A 9 -59.42 -45.30 2.94
CA GLY A 9 -59.25 -45.65 4.36
C GLY A 9 -57.97 -45.24 5.09
N LEU A 10 -57.25 -44.20 4.70
CA LEU A 10 -56.22 -43.59 5.57
C LEU A 10 -56.36 -42.07 5.52
N ALA A 11 -56.57 -41.46 6.69
CA ALA A 11 -56.53 -40.01 6.87
C ALA A 11 -55.21 -39.47 6.33
N PRO A 12 -55.16 -38.26 5.73
CA PRO A 12 -53.89 -37.65 5.38
C PRO A 12 -53.08 -37.58 6.67
N VAL A 13 -51.97 -38.32 6.71
CA VAL A 13 -50.95 -38.12 7.74
C VAL A 13 -50.44 -36.71 7.50
N ILE A 14 -51.05 -35.75 8.18
CA ILE A 14 -50.51 -34.42 8.31
C ILE A 14 -49.20 -34.68 9.04
N TYR A 15 -48.10 -34.72 8.30
CA TYR A 15 -46.78 -34.57 8.90
C TYR A 15 -46.79 -33.16 9.49
N LEU A 16 -47.33 -33.03 10.71
CA LEU A 16 -46.98 -31.96 11.61
C LEU A 16 -45.47 -32.09 11.72
N ARG A 17 -44.74 -31.22 11.00
CA ARG A 17 -43.30 -31.09 11.14
C ARG A 17 -43.06 -31.02 12.65
N PRO A 18 -42.37 -32.00 13.26
CA PRO A 18 -42.19 -32.02 14.70
C PRO A 18 -41.58 -30.68 15.13
N PRO A 19 -42.00 -30.09 16.25
CA PRO A 19 -41.32 -28.93 16.78
C PRO A 19 -39.84 -29.29 16.89
N LEU A 20 -39.01 -28.45 16.27
CA LEU A 20 -37.57 -28.64 16.18
C LEU A 20 -37.03 -28.99 17.57
N SER A 21 -36.22 -30.05 17.69
CA SER A 21 -35.70 -30.50 18.98
C SER A 21 -34.98 -29.34 19.68
N ARG A 22 -34.99 -29.33 21.01
CA ARG A 22 -34.29 -28.32 21.81
C ARG A 22 -32.79 -28.25 21.45
N SER A 23 -32.20 -29.38 21.07
CA SER A 23 -30.84 -29.49 20.50
C SER A 23 -30.69 -28.75 19.18
N ASP A 24 -31.64 -28.90 18.27
CA ASP A 24 -31.61 -28.31 16.93
C ASP A 24 -31.80 -26.79 17.00
N GLN A 25 -32.56 -26.30 17.99
CA GLN A 25 -32.70 -24.87 18.25
C GLN A 25 -31.41 -24.26 18.79
N THR A 26 -30.71 -24.98 19.68
CA THR A 26 -29.41 -24.54 20.19
C THR A 26 -28.35 -24.52 19.10
N GLU A 27 -28.35 -25.51 18.20
CA GLU A 27 -27.46 -25.54 17.04
C GLU A 27 -27.75 -24.40 16.05
N LYS A 28 -29.02 -24.13 15.75
CA LYS A 28 -29.39 -22.99 14.89
C LYS A 28 -29.00 -21.65 15.49
N GLN A 29 -29.17 -21.49 16.81
CA GLN A 29 -28.69 -20.30 17.50
C GLN A 29 -27.16 -20.21 17.49
N GLN A 30 -26.46 -21.32 17.65
CA GLN A 30 -25.01 -21.35 17.60
C GLN A 30 -24.48 -21.00 16.20
N GLN A 31 -25.05 -21.58 15.14
CA GLN A 31 -24.71 -21.25 13.76
C GLN A 31 -25.04 -19.80 13.42
N LYS A 32 -26.15 -19.25 13.94
CA LYS A 32 -26.48 -17.84 13.76
C LYS A 32 -25.43 -16.93 14.40
N ARG A 33 -25.04 -17.24 15.65
CA ARG A 33 -23.97 -16.50 16.35
C ARG A 33 -22.62 -16.63 15.63
N GLU A 34 -22.29 -17.82 15.13
CA GLU A 34 -21.06 -18.06 14.35
C GLU A 34 -21.02 -17.19 13.09
N LYS A 35 -22.13 -17.17 12.33
CA LYS A 35 -22.26 -16.35 11.12
C LYS A 35 -22.16 -14.84 11.42
N GLU A 36 -22.79 -14.38 12.51
CA GLU A 36 -22.70 -12.99 12.95
C GLU A 36 -21.28 -12.62 13.39
N ARG A 37 -20.56 -13.54 14.06
CA ARG A 37 -19.15 -13.36 14.44
C ARG A 37 -18.25 -13.27 13.21
N ILE A 38 -18.37 -14.18 12.26
CA ILE A 38 -17.59 -14.19 11.01
C ILE A 38 -17.87 -12.91 10.21
N GLN A 39 -19.14 -12.49 10.11
CA GLN A 39 -19.51 -11.27 9.40
C GLN A 39 -19.00 -10.01 10.10
N ALA A 40 -18.95 -9.99 11.43
CA ALA A 40 -18.35 -8.88 12.18
C ALA A 40 -16.82 -8.82 12.00
N GLU A 41 -16.15 -9.98 11.98
CA GLU A 41 -14.71 -10.08 11.76
C GLU A 41 -14.32 -9.68 10.33
N GLU A 42 -15.09 -10.11 9.34
CA GLU A 42 -14.94 -9.69 7.94
C GLU A 42 -15.17 -8.19 7.76
N LYS A 43 -16.14 -7.58 8.44
CA LYS A 43 -16.34 -6.11 8.41
C LYS A 43 -15.25 -5.33 9.13
N MET A 44 -14.64 -5.91 10.16
CA MET A 44 -13.59 -5.26 10.96
C MET A 44 -12.19 -5.42 10.33
N SER A 45 -11.98 -6.41 9.46
CA SER A 45 -10.72 -6.67 8.76
C SER A 45 -10.31 -5.55 7.77
N PRO A 46 -11.22 -4.99 6.94
CA PRO A 46 -10.93 -3.83 6.09
C PRO A 46 -10.57 -2.59 6.89
N LYS A 47 -11.30 -2.30 7.97
CA LYS A 47 -11.09 -1.06 8.76
C LYS A 47 -9.71 -1.01 9.40
N ARG A 48 -9.24 -2.12 10.00
CA ARG A 48 -7.88 -2.23 10.57
C ARG A 48 -6.76 -2.21 9.53
N LYS A 49 -7.06 -2.61 8.29
CA LYS A 49 -6.10 -2.56 7.17
C LYS A 49 -6.00 -1.14 6.60
N LEU A 50 -7.13 -0.43 6.54
CA LEU A 50 -7.21 0.96 6.11
C LEU A 50 -6.56 1.93 7.12
N GLU A 51 -6.82 1.74 8.42
CA GLU A 51 -6.24 2.57 9.48
C GLU A 51 -4.72 2.40 9.57
N ARG A 52 -4.17 1.18 9.45
CA ARG A 52 -2.70 1.04 9.38
C ARG A 52 -2.10 1.68 8.13
N GLY A 53 -2.80 1.66 7.00
CA GLY A 53 -2.30 2.27 5.76
C GLY A 53 -2.13 3.79 5.85
N ASN A 54 -2.96 4.47 6.64
CA ASN A 54 -2.91 5.92 6.78
C ASN A 54 -1.66 6.39 7.56
N ASP A 55 -1.30 5.72 8.65
CA ASP A 55 -0.16 6.09 9.50
C ASP A 55 1.18 5.95 8.76
N TYR A 56 1.34 4.88 7.97
CA TYR A 56 2.56 4.69 7.17
C TYR A 56 2.69 5.71 6.06
N THR A 57 1.58 6.12 5.43
CA THR A 57 1.60 7.13 4.37
C THR A 57 2.00 8.48 4.94
N SER A 58 1.38 8.92 6.05
CA SER A 58 1.73 10.18 6.72
C SER A 58 3.19 10.22 7.18
N ARG A 59 3.72 9.10 7.69
CA ARG A 59 5.13 9.01 8.08
C ARG A 59 6.06 9.05 6.86
N ALA A 60 5.69 8.42 5.75
CA ALA A 60 6.46 8.45 4.51
C ALA A 60 6.52 9.87 3.95
N ASP A 61 5.39 10.58 3.90
CA ASP A 61 5.32 11.98 3.43
C ASP A 61 6.21 12.89 4.29
N THR A 62 6.14 12.75 5.61
CA THR A 62 7.01 13.50 6.54
C THR A 62 8.49 13.25 6.26
N LEU A 63 8.87 12.01 5.94
CA LEU A 63 10.25 11.65 5.64
C LEU A 63 10.68 12.18 4.27
N ILE A 64 9.80 12.13 3.26
CA ILE A 64 10.04 12.70 1.94
C ILE A 64 10.32 14.21 2.06
N ASP A 65 9.52 14.94 2.83
CA ASP A 65 9.71 16.38 3.04
C ASP A 65 11.01 16.69 3.79
N ALA A 66 11.39 15.85 4.75
CA ALA A 66 12.67 15.96 5.43
C ALA A 66 13.85 15.75 4.46
N VAL A 67 13.77 14.75 3.58
CA VAL A 67 14.80 14.48 2.55
C VAL A 67 14.87 15.63 1.54
N LYS A 68 13.73 16.16 1.07
CA LYS A 68 13.70 17.38 0.23
C LYS A 68 14.45 18.53 0.89
N SER A 69 14.17 18.79 2.16
CA SER A 69 14.86 19.85 2.90
C SER A 69 16.37 19.62 3.03
N MET A 70 16.83 18.36 3.06
CA MET A 70 18.26 18.04 3.04
C MET A 70 18.87 18.27 1.67
N ILE A 71 18.18 17.87 0.59
CA ILE A 71 18.58 18.09 -0.80
C ILE A 71 18.91 19.57 -1.04
N TRP A 72 18.02 20.48 -0.65
CA TRP A 72 18.20 21.93 -0.83
C TRP A 72 19.30 22.54 0.05
N LYS A 73 19.80 21.82 1.06
CA LYS A 73 20.90 22.27 1.93
C LYS A 73 22.27 21.80 1.46
N VAL A 74 22.34 20.83 0.54
CA VAL A 74 23.62 20.34 0.02
C VAL A 74 24.24 21.42 -0.87
N SER A 75 25.36 21.99 -0.42
CA SER A 75 26.01 23.11 -1.09
C SER A 75 27.14 22.71 -2.04
N HIS A 76 27.67 21.49 -1.90
CA HIS A 76 28.83 21.02 -2.66
C HIS A 76 28.39 20.02 -3.74
N SER A 77 28.82 20.26 -4.99
CA SER A 77 28.48 19.43 -6.15
C SER A 77 28.79 17.95 -5.97
N LEU A 78 29.93 17.60 -5.34
CA LEU A 78 30.27 16.21 -5.03
C LEU A 78 29.24 15.57 -4.11
N SER A 79 28.91 16.24 -3.00
CA SER A 79 27.94 15.74 -2.03
C SER A 79 26.54 15.66 -2.62
N THR A 80 26.19 16.55 -3.55
CA THR A 80 24.93 16.51 -4.29
C THR A 80 24.85 15.27 -5.18
N LEU A 81 25.93 14.96 -5.91
CA LEU A 81 25.97 13.76 -6.76
C LEU A 81 25.95 12.47 -5.93
N GLU A 82 26.69 12.40 -4.81
CA GLU A 82 26.64 11.27 -3.88
C GLU A 82 25.23 11.07 -3.30
N LEU A 83 24.50 12.15 -2.99
CA LEU A 83 23.11 12.06 -2.54
C LEU A 83 22.18 11.52 -3.64
N ILE A 84 22.35 11.98 -4.89
CA ILE A 84 21.54 11.50 -6.02
C ILE A 84 21.79 10.01 -6.27
N ASP A 85 23.05 9.55 -6.22
CA ASP A 85 23.41 8.14 -6.33
C ASP A 85 22.74 7.31 -5.21
N ASP A 86 22.79 7.79 -3.97
CA ASP A 86 22.12 7.13 -2.83
C ASP A 86 20.60 7.02 -3.02
N LEU A 87 19.94 8.05 -3.54
CA LEU A 87 18.49 8.04 -3.81
C LEU A 87 18.13 7.04 -4.92
N HIS A 88 18.93 6.98 -5.98
CA HIS A 88 18.76 6.01 -7.07
C HIS A 88 18.99 4.58 -6.58
N ARG A 89 20.10 4.33 -5.88
CA ARG A 89 20.45 3.01 -5.35
C ARG A 89 19.42 2.48 -4.35
N ARG A 90 18.78 3.37 -3.59
CA ARG A 90 17.68 3.03 -2.68
C ARG A 90 16.33 2.85 -3.38
N GLY A 91 16.23 3.16 -4.68
CA GLY A 91 15.01 3.01 -5.47
C GLY A 91 13.92 4.02 -5.14
N ILE A 92 14.27 5.17 -4.55
CA ILE A 92 13.32 6.21 -4.11
C ILE A 92 13.45 7.52 -4.88
N SER A 93 14.34 7.59 -5.88
CA SER A 93 14.59 8.79 -6.68
C SER A 93 13.33 9.34 -7.36
N TYR A 94 12.35 8.49 -7.66
CA TYR A 94 11.09 8.90 -8.30
C TYR A 94 10.25 9.87 -7.46
N HIS A 95 10.48 9.97 -6.15
CA HIS A 95 9.83 10.97 -5.29
C HIS A 95 10.46 12.37 -5.39
N PHE A 96 11.62 12.49 -6.05
CA PHE A 96 12.47 13.69 -6.06
C PHE A 96 12.87 14.11 -7.48
N VAL A 97 12.13 13.70 -8.52
CA VAL A 97 12.50 13.93 -9.94
C VAL A 97 12.79 15.41 -10.24
N ASP A 98 11.93 16.31 -9.79
CA ASP A 98 12.09 17.74 -10.01
C ASP A 98 13.27 18.31 -9.22
N ASP A 99 13.44 17.89 -7.97
CA ASP A 99 14.54 18.31 -7.11
C ASP A 99 15.90 17.85 -7.69
N ILE A 100 16.00 16.59 -8.13
CA ILE A 100 17.19 16.01 -8.76
C ILE A 100 17.51 16.75 -10.06
N SER A 101 16.50 17.00 -10.90
CA SER A 101 16.69 17.72 -12.17
C SER A 101 17.24 19.12 -11.93
N HIS A 102 16.69 19.85 -10.96
CA HIS A 102 17.16 21.18 -10.59
C HIS A 102 18.60 21.20 -10.10
N LEU A 103 18.98 20.23 -9.25
CA LEU A 103 20.35 20.11 -8.76
C LEU A 103 21.36 19.83 -9.86
N LEU A 104 21.04 18.90 -10.76
CA LEU A 104 21.90 18.56 -11.90
C LEU A 104 22.06 19.76 -12.83
N ASP A 105 20.98 20.51 -13.07
CA ASP A 105 21.02 21.74 -13.85
C ASP A 105 21.94 22.79 -13.21
N MET A 106 21.86 22.97 -11.90
CA MET A 106 22.76 23.87 -11.15
C MET A 106 24.23 23.44 -11.25
N ILE A 107 24.53 22.13 -11.15
CA ILE A 107 25.89 21.61 -11.30
C ILE A 107 26.40 21.86 -12.73
N TYR A 108 25.57 21.57 -13.73
CA TYR A 108 25.90 21.82 -15.12
C TYR A 108 26.25 23.29 -15.35
N HIS A 109 25.40 24.22 -14.92
CA HIS A 109 25.66 25.66 -15.08
C HIS A 109 26.92 26.14 -14.34
N ASN A 110 27.22 25.57 -13.16
CA ASN A 110 28.37 26.00 -12.36
C ASN A 110 29.72 25.58 -12.94
N TYR A 111 29.81 24.37 -13.49
CA TYR A 111 31.09 23.79 -13.92
C TYR A 111 31.23 23.63 -15.44
N TYR A 112 30.12 23.60 -16.19
CA TYR A 112 30.10 23.14 -17.57
C TYR A 112 29.97 24.28 -18.59
N GLN A 113 29.77 25.52 -18.14
CA GLN A 113 29.65 26.68 -19.04
C GLN A 113 30.95 27.02 -19.79
N THR A 114 32.12 26.64 -19.25
CA THR A 114 33.40 26.94 -19.88
C THR A 114 34.33 25.72 -19.79
N GLN A 115 34.98 25.38 -20.92
CA GLN A 115 35.88 24.22 -21.02
C GLN A 115 37.01 24.25 -19.97
N ASP A 116 37.44 25.44 -19.56
CA ASP A 116 38.50 25.62 -18.56
C ASP A 116 38.11 25.13 -17.16
N LYS A 117 36.84 25.24 -16.77
CA LYS A 117 36.32 24.77 -15.48
C LYS A 117 36.18 23.26 -15.44
N TRP A 118 35.74 22.67 -16.55
CA TRP A 118 35.68 21.23 -16.76
C TRP A 118 37.04 20.55 -16.64
N ASP A 119 38.07 21.12 -17.26
CA ASP A 119 39.42 20.56 -17.21
C ASP A 119 40.01 20.63 -15.80
N ARG A 120 39.56 21.58 -14.98
CA ARG A 120 39.93 21.73 -13.56
C ARG A 120 39.12 20.87 -12.59
N MET A 121 38.05 20.20 -13.03
CA MET A 121 37.27 19.31 -12.16
C MET A 121 38.05 18.05 -11.78
N ASP A 122 37.83 17.61 -10.53
CA ASP A 122 38.35 16.35 -10.01
C ASP A 122 37.89 15.15 -10.86
N LEU A 123 38.79 14.21 -11.11
CA LEU A 123 38.51 12.95 -11.81
C LEU A 123 37.38 12.16 -11.15
N LYS A 124 37.25 12.20 -9.81
CA LYS A 124 36.15 11.54 -9.09
C LYS A 124 34.80 12.14 -9.48
N LEU A 125 34.73 13.45 -9.65
CA LEU A 125 33.50 14.13 -10.08
C LEU A 125 33.14 13.79 -11.52
N LYS A 126 34.14 13.69 -12.41
CA LYS A 126 33.91 13.31 -13.81
C LYS A 126 33.34 11.89 -13.92
N ALA A 127 33.84 10.95 -13.12
CA ALA A 127 33.33 9.58 -13.11
C ALA A 127 31.86 9.52 -12.66
N LEU A 128 31.49 10.23 -11.60
CA LEU A 128 30.11 10.26 -11.08
C LEU A 128 29.09 10.93 -12.02
N VAL A 129 29.53 11.78 -12.96
CA VAL A 129 28.63 12.44 -13.93
C VAL A 129 28.44 11.60 -15.20
N LEU A 130 29.40 10.73 -15.52
CA LEU A 130 29.43 9.98 -16.79
C LEU A 130 28.91 8.54 -16.70
N ASP A 131 28.69 8.03 -15.48
CA ASP A 131 28.15 6.69 -15.19
C ASP A 131 26.64 6.78 -14.88
#